data_AF-A0A1W9W2R5-F1
#
_entry.id   AF-A0A1W9W2R5-F1
#
_cell.length_a   1.000
_cell.length_b   1.000
_cell.length_c   1.000
_cell.angle_alpha   90.00
_cell.angle_beta   90.00
_cell.angle_gamma   90.00
#
_symmetry.space_group_name_H-M   'P 1'
#
loop_
_entity.id
_entity.type
_entity.pdbx_description
1 polymer ?
#
loop_
_entity_poly.entity_id
_entity_poly.type
_entity_poly.pdbx_seq_one_letter_code
_entity_poly.pdbx_strand_id
1 'polypeptide(L)'
;MFFALTDGNNIPIGDLKIIGDHTPSGVHHVSSPSCYDFCKMSGMQGSVKAGNVTFEPPLYETGTWNLYAVDGGGGQISDVISIPVSTESKSWYFVLLRR
;
A
#
# COMPACT_ATOMS: atom_id res chain seq x y z
N MET A 1 1.98 1.88 -5.68
CA MET A 1 2.72 1.13 -4.63
C MET A 1 2.03 -0.21 -4.43
N PHE A 2 2.78 -1.29 -4.18
CA PHE A 2 2.22 -2.64 -4.01
C PHE A 2 2.33 -3.08 -2.56
N PHE A 3 1.26 -3.68 -2.04
CA PHE A 3 1.18 -4.14 -0.67
C PHE A 3 0.80 -5.63 -0.62
N ALA A 4 1.54 -6.38 0.19
CA ALA A 4 1.14 -7.70 0.66
C ALA A 4 0.63 -7.53 2.09
N LEU A 5 -0.69 -7.62 2.27
CA LEU A 5 -1.35 -7.64 3.57
C LEU A 5 -1.62 -9.09 3.94
N THR A 6 -0.83 -9.62 4.86
CA THR A 6 -0.90 -11.04 5.22
C THR A 6 -1.06 -11.25 6.72
N ASP A 7 -1.49 -12.44 7.09
CA ASP A 7 -1.38 -12.92 8.46
C ASP A 7 0.08 -13.31 8.80
N GLY A 8 0.31 -13.76 10.03
CA GLY A 8 1.59 -14.30 10.50
C GLY A 8 2.11 -15.53 9.74
N ASN A 9 1.28 -16.18 8.92
CA ASN A 9 1.66 -17.32 8.08
C ASN A 9 1.91 -16.94 6.61
N ASN A 10 1.92 -15.64 6.27
CA ASN A 10 1.99 -15.11 4.91
C ASN A 10 0.78 -15.46 4.03
N ILE A 11 -0.38 -15.69 4.62
CA ILE A 11 -1.64 -15.89 3.89
C ILE A 11 -2.28 -14.52 3.64
N PRO A 12 -2.64 -14.17 2.39
CA PRO A 12 -3.32 -12.90 2.09
C PRO A 12 -4.64 -12.73 2.86
N ILE A 13 -4.84 -11.54 3.42
CA ILE A 13 -6.08 -11.15 4.08
C ILE A 13 -6.90 -10.26 3.12
N GLY A 14 -8.12 -10.67 2.79
CA GLY A 14 -9.03 -9.91 1.94
C GLY A 14 -9.78 -8.81 2.69
N ASP A 15 -10.42 -7.92 1.92
CA ASP A 15 -11.28 -6.83 2.39
C ASP A 15 -10.61 -5.75 3.27
N LEU A 16 -9.28 -5.76 3.35
CA LEU A 16 -8.52 -4.69 3.98
C LEU A 16 -8.29 -3.55 2.99
N LYS A 17 -8.07 -2.33 3.49
CA LYS A 17 -7.71 -1.19 2.64
C LYS A 17 -6.45 -0.53 3.15
N ILE A 18 -5.68 0.07 2.24
CA ILE A 18 -4.63 1.01 2.59
C ILE A 18 -5.20 2.42 2.51
N ILE A 19 -5.04 3.15 3.61
CA ILE A 19 -5.31 4.57 3.69
C ILE A 19 -3.98 5.30 3.58
N GLY A 20 -3.99 6.44 2.90
CA GLY A 20 -2.82 7.29 2.79
C GLY A 20 -3.16 8.77 2.88
N ASP A 21 -2.36 9.48 3.66
CA ASP A 21 -2.41 10.93 3.82
C ASP A 21 -1.07 11.54 3.37
N HIS A 22 -1.13 12.45 2.40
CA HIS A 22 0.06 13.07 1.82
C HIS A 22 0.39 14.42 2.44
N THR A 23 1.67 14.61 2.75
CA THR A 23 2.23 15.90 3.17
C THR A 23 3.24 16.38 2.14
N PRO A 24 3.17 17.63 1.64
CA PRO A 24 2.37 18.74 2.19
C PRO A 24 1.00 18.97 1.54
N SER A 25 0.62 18.24 0.49
CA SER A 25 -0.59 18.58 -0.29
C SER A 25 -1.91 18.35 0.44
N GLY A 26 -1.91 17.56 1.53
CA GLY A 26 -3.12 17.20 2.27
C GLY A 26 -4.02 16.21 1.54
N VAL A 27 -3.55 15.59 0.45
CA VAL A 27 -4.32 14.60 -0.29
C VAL A 27 -4.56 13.36 0.58
N HIS A 28 -5.83 13.02 0.75
CA HIS A 28 -6.28 11.76 1.34
C HIS A 28 -6.67 10.78 0.22
N HIS A 29 -6.17 9.55 0.29
CA HIS A 29 -6.49 8.52 -0.68
C HIS A 29 -6.73 7.17 0.01
N VAL A 30 -7.70 6.42 -0.54
CA VAL A 30 -8.11 5.11 -0.06
C VAL A 30 -7.99 4.13 -1.20
N SER A 31 -7.25 3.04 -0.99
CA SER A 31 -7.16 1.98 -1.99
C SER A 31 -8.49 1.24 -2.17
N SER A 32 -8.59 0.49 -3.27
CA SER A 32 -9.57 -0.59 -3.35
C SER A 32 -9.31 -1.64 -2.25
N PRO A 33 -10.33 -2.44 -1.87
CA PRO A 33 -10.15 -3.56 -0.97
C PRO A 33 -9.09 -4.55 -1.47
N SER A 34 -8.41 -5.20 -0.54
CA SER A 34 -7.46 -6.28 -0.81
C SER A 34 -8.18 -7.55 -1.25
N CYS A 35 -7.52 -8.29 -2.13
CA CYS A 35 -7.98 -9.62 -2.53
C CYS A 35 -7.67 -10.66 -1.44
N TYR A 36 -8.40 -11.79 -1.49
CA TYR A 36 -8.16 -12.96 -0.66
C TYR A 36 -6.98 -13.83 -1.14
N ASP A 37 -6.39 -13.48 -2.28
CA ASP A 37 -5.22 -14.08 -2.89
C ASP A 37 -4.22 -13.00 -3.32
N PHE A 38 -3.01 -13.39 -3.74
CA PHE A 38 -2.05 -12.46 -4.32
C PHE A 38 -2.46 -12.06 -5.75
N CYS A 39 -3.49 -11.21 -5.87
CA CYS A 39 -4.08 -10.79 -7.14
C CYS A 39 -3.34 -9.60 -7.79
N LYS A 40 -2.40 -8.95 -7.08
CA LYS A 40 -1.65 -7.79 -7.57
C LYS A 40 -0.22 -8.21 -7.85
N MET A 41 0.11 -8.33 -9.14
CA MET A 41 1.44 -8.72 -9.57
C MET A 41 2.09 -7.58 -10.35
N SER A 42 3.36 -7.34 -10.06
CA SER A 42 4.23 -6.50 -10.88
C SER A 42 5.58 -7.17 -11.00
N GLY A 43 6.18 -7.10 -12.18
CA GLY A 43 7.52 -7.62 -12.42
C GLY A 43 8.31 -6.66 -13.28
N MET A 44 9.52 -6.33 -12.86
CA MET A 44 10.51 -5.65 -13.72
C MET A 44 11.87 -6.29 -13.45
N GLN A 45 12.63 -6.60 -14.51
CA GLN A 45 13.99 -7.15 -14.43
C GLN A 45 14.13 -8.43 -13.57
N GLY A 46 13.24 -9.41 -13.77
CA GLY A 46 13.39 -10.76 -13.19
C GLY A 46 12.95 -10.92 -11.73
N SER A 47 12.45 -9.87 -11.09
CA SER A 47 11.84 -9.97 -9.75
C SER A 47 10.33 -9.83 -9.84
N VAL A 48 9.59 -10.83 -9.34
CA VAL A 48 8.13 -10.77 -9.20
C VAL A 48 7.79 -10.22 -7.82
N LYS A 49 7.01 -9.14 -7.80
CA LYS A 49 6.38 -8.58 -6.61
C LYS A 49 4.92 -9.02 -6.61
N ALA A 50 4.53 -9.78 -5.59
CA ALA A 50 3.18 -10.28 -5.42
C ALA A 50 2.56 -9.64 -4.16
N GLY A 51 1.45 -8.95 -4.36
CA GLY A 51 0.65 -8.34 -3.30
C GLY A 51 -0.82 -8.66 -3.50
N ASN A 52 -1.65 -8.26 -2.55
CA ASN A 52 -3.10 -8.40 -2.62
C ASN A 52 -3.83 -7.05 -2.65
N VAL A 53 -3.11 -5.93 -2.54
CA VAL A 53 -3.66 -4.58 -2.77
C VAL A 53 -2.64 -3.65 -3.40
N THR A 54 -3.12 -2.73 -4.22
CA THR A 54 -2.35 -1.62 -4.80
C THR A 54 -2.83 -0.31 -4.22
N PHE A 55 -1.89 0.55 -3.85
CA PHE A 55 -2.15 1.94 -3.50
C PHE A 55 -1.63 2.82 -4.63
N GLU A 56 -2.56 3.45 -5.35
CA GLU A 56 -2.29 4.26 -6.55
C GLU A 56 -2.89 5.66 -6.33
N PRO A 57 -2.12 6.58 -5.71
CA PRO A 57 -2.64 7.91 -5.45
C PRO A 57 -2.94 8.63 -6.78
N PRO A 58 -3.93 9.53 -6.79
CA PRO A 58 -4.39 10.18 -8.02
C PRO A 58 -3.31 11.04 -8.68
N LEU A 59 -2.34 11.51 -7.90
CA LEU A 59 -1.20 12.31 -8.34
C LEU A 59 0.08 11.77 -7.70
N TYR A 60 1.16 11.75 -8.49
CA TYR A 60 2.51 11.49 -7.99
C TYR A 60 3.25 12.82 -7.87
N GLU A 61 3.40 13.29 -6.63
CA GLU A 61 4.03 14.55 -6.29
C GLU A 61 5.08 14.34 -5.20
N THR A 62 6.04 15.27 -5.10
CA THR A 62 7.09 15.19 -4.08
C THR A 62 6.52 15.45 -2.70
N GLY A 63 6.89 14.61 -1.73
CA GLY A 63 6.41 14.71 -0.35
C GLY A 63 6.51 13.39 0.39
N THR A 64 5.62 13.16 1.33
CA THR A 64 5.56 11.93 2.13
C THR A 64 4.15 11.41 2.20
N TRP A 65 3.99 10.14 1.86
CA TRP A 65 2.77 9.39 2.10
C TRP A 65 2.84 8.71 3.46
N ASN A 66 1.91 9.03 4.35
CA ASN A 66 1.73 8.34 5.62
C ASN A 66 0.62 7.31 5.43
N LEU A 67 0.97 6.03 5.49
CA LEU A 67 0.11 4.94 5.05
C LEU A 67 -0.18 3.98 6.20
N TYR A 68 -1.40 3.45 6.27
CA TYR A 68 -1.81 2.44 7.25
C TYR A 68 -2.92 1.55 6.70
N ALA A 69 -3.06 0.36 7.26
CA ALA A 69 -4.11 -0.59 6.90
C ALA A 69 -5.34 -0.42 7.80
N VAL A 70 -6.53 -0.56 7.22
CA VAL A 70 -7.82 -0.60 7.92
C VAL A 70 -8.61 -1.85 7.55
N ASP A 71 -9.47 -2.30 8.46
CA ASP A 71 -10.44 -3.37 8.21
C ASP A 71 -11.72 -2.90 7.49
N GLY A 72 -12.63 -3.83 7.21
CA GLY A 72 -13.91 -3.53 6.55
C GLY A 72 -14.86 -2.63 7.35
N GLY A 73 -14.64 -2.47 8.65
CA GLY A 73 -15.35 -1.53 9.52
C GLY A 73 -14.68 -0.15 9.60
N GLY A 74 -13.51 0.03 8.97
CA GLY A 74 -12.72 1.27 9.02
C GLY A 74 -11.79 1.36 10.23
N GLY A 75 -11.67 0.31 11.03
CA GLY A 75 -10.73 0.26 12.16
C GLY A 75 -9.30 0.12 11.66
N GLN A 76 -8.39 0.98 12.13
CA GLN A 76 -6.97 0.85 11.83
C GLN A 76 -6.37 -0.39 12.49
N ILE A 77 -5.63 -1.18 11.72
CA ILE A 77 -5.07 -2.48 12.13
C ILE A 77 -3.55 -2.58 11.96
N SER A 78 -2.89 -1.52 11.50
CA SER A 78 -1.42 -1.43 11.44
C SER A 78 -0.92 -0.11 11.97
N ASP A 79 0.37 -0.04 12.29
CA ASP A 79 1.07 1.22 12.47
C ASP A 79 1.07 2.05 11.18
N VAL A 80 1.33 3.35 11.32
CA VAL A 80 1.54 4.27 10.19
C VAL A 80 2.97 4.12 9.70
N ILE A 81 3.14 3.90 8.39
CA ILE A 81 4.44 3.93 7.71
C ILE A 81 4.56 5.21 6.89
N SER A 82 5.71 5.87 6.95
CA SER A 82 5.98 7.08 6.17
C SER A 82 6.88 6.75 4.98
N ILE A 83 6.39 6.99 3.77
CA ILE A 83 7.13 6.75 2.53
C ILE A 83 7.41 8.10 1.85
N PRO A 84 8.68 8.57 1.88
CA PRO A 84 9.06 9.76 1.12
C PRO A 84 9.07 9.43 -0.38
N VAL A 85 8.50 10.31 -1.19
CA VAL A 85 8.45 10.22 -2.65
C VAL A 85 8.98 11.50 -3.28
N SER A 86 9.63 11.39 -4.44
CA SER A 86 10.16 12.54 -5.19
C SER A 86 9.87 12.37 -6.68
N THR A 87 9.45 13.45 -7.34
CA THR A 87 9.28 13.53 -8.79
C THR A 87 10.59 13.54 -9.55
N GLU A 88 11.69 13.94 -8.90
CA GLU A 88 13.04 13.96 -9.46
C GLU A 88 13.70 12.56 -9.45
N SER A 89 13.29 11.71 -8.50
CA SER A 89 13.82 10.36 -8.31
C SER A 89 12.68 9.34 -8.09
N LYS A 90 11.88 9.13 -9.14
CA LYS A 90 10.73 8.23 -9.09
C LYS A 90 11.11 6.83 -8.65
N SER A 91 10.40 6.32 -7.65
CA SER A 91 10.70 5.03 -7.01
C SER A 91 9.46 4.16 -6.91
N TRP A 92 9.66 2.83 -6.96
CA TRP A 92 8.59 1.84 -6.86
C TRP A 92 8.69 1.07 -5.55
N TYR A 93 7.66 1.21 -4.71
CA TYR A 93 7.62 0.59 -3.39
C TYR A 93 6.85 -0.73 -3.41
N PHE A 94 7.41 -1.72 -2.72
CA PHE A 94 6.74 -2.95 -2.31
C PHE A 94 6.81 -3.04 -0.80
N VAL A 95 5.65 -3.17 -0.15
CA VAL A 95 5.53 -3.17 1.30
C VAL A 95 4.84 -4.46 1.73
N LEU A 96 5.42 -5.15 2.71
CA LEU A 96 4.82 -6.31 3.36
C LEU A 96 4.36 -5.87 4.75
N LEU A 97 3.05 -5.92 4.99
CA LEU A 97 2.46 -5.68 6.30
C LEU A 97 1.90 -7.01 6.82
N ARG A 98 2.29 -7.37 8.03
CA ARG A 98 1.88 -8.61 8.69
C ARG A 98 1.09 -8.27 9.95
N ARG A 99 -0.01 -8.96 10.15
CA ARG A 99 -0.77 -8.95 11.40
C ARG A 99 -0.29 -10.05 12.33
#